data_AF-A0A2A5YI94-F1
#
_entry.id   AF-A0A2A5YI94-F1
#
_cell.length_a   1.000
_cell.length_b   1.000
_cell.length_c   1.000
_cell.angle_alpha   90.00
_cell.angle_beta   90.00
_cell.angle_gamma   90.00
#
_symmetry.space_group_name_H-M   'P 1'
#
loop_
_entity.id
_entity.type
_entity.pdbx_description
1 polymer ?
#
loop_
_entity_poly.entity_id
_entity_poly.type
_entity_poly.pdbx_seq_one_letter_code
_entity_poly.pdbx_strand_id
1 'polypeptide(L)'
;SPANLQELYLGSLVEIGIDPLVHDIRFVEDDWESPTLGAWGLGWEVWCDGMEVTQFTYFQQMGGFDCKPVAGELTYGLERLAMYIQGVDSVYDLKFNDAGVTYGDVFLANERQMSKWNFEIADTDKLLRWFKDAEEECKASLAADVPLAAYDQAIKASHIFNLLQARGVISVQERASYIGRVRDLAKGSCEKWMEVNGWAA
;
A
#
# COMPACT_ATOMS: atom_id res chain seq x y z
N SER A 1 -8.93 -12.24 13.02
CA SER A 1 -8.35 -13.15 12.02
C SER A 1 -8.63 -14.61 12.39
N PRO A 2 -8.75 -15.54 11.42
CA PRO A 2 -8.88 -16.97 11.71
C PRO A 2 -7.59 -17.53 12.31
N ALA A 3 -7.70 -18.53 13.18
CA ALA A 3 -6.55 -19.13 13.87
C ALA A 3 -5.59 -19.86 12.90
N ASN A 4 -6.07 -20.28 11.74
CA ASN A 4 -5.32 -21.02 10.73
C ASN A 4 -4.94 -20.17 9.50
N LEU A 5 -4.78 -18.85 9.66
CA LEU A 5 -4.48 -17.95 8.53
C LEU A 5 -3.21 -18.35 7.75
N GLN A 6 -2.16 -18.78 8.43
CA GLN A 6 -0.92 -19.26 7.78
C GLN A 6 -1.15 -20.53 6.96
N GLU A 7 -1.97 -21.46 7.44
CA GLU A 7 -2.31 -22.69 6.69
C GLU A 7 -3.11 -22.36 5.43
N LEU A 8 -4.08 -21.45 5.54
CA LEU A 8 -4.86 -20.97 4.39
C LEU A 8 -3.97 -20.31 3.33
N TYR A 9 -3.01 -19.50 3.77
CA TYR A 9 -2.02 -18.89 2.87
C TYR A 9 -1.14 -19.93 2.18
N LEU A 10 -0.55 -20.87 2.92
CA LEU A 10 0.28 -21.93 2.32
C LEU A 10 -0.54 -22.78 1.34
N GLY A 11 -1.80 -23.07 1.66
CA GLY A 11 -2.74 -23.70 0.74
C GLY A 11 -2.93 -22.89 -0.54
N SER A 12 -3.07 -21.57 -0.44
CA SER A 12 -3.20 -20.70 -1.61
C SER A 12 -1.96 -20.71 -2.53
N LEU A 13 -0.75 -20.86 -1.96
CA LEU A 13 0.48 -20.97 -2.74
C LEU A 13 0.54 -22.30 -3.51
N VAL A 14 0.12 -23.40 -2.86
CA VAL A 14 0.05 -24.71 -3.50
C VAL A 14 -0.92 -24.69 -4.69
N GLU A 15 -2.08 -24.03 -4.55
CA GLU A 15 -3.07 -23.91 -5.63
C GLU A 15 -2.55 -23.15 -6.86
N ILE A 16 -1.59 -22.24 -6.70
CA ILE A 16 -0.95 -21.53 -7.82
C ILE A 16 0.35 -22.18 -8.30
N GLY A 17 0.68 -23.37 -7.78
CA GLY A 17 1.82 -24.18 -8.24
C GLY A 17 3.13 -23.95 -7.49
N ILE A 18 3.11 -23.27 -6.35
CA ILE A 18 4.28 -23.12 -5.46
C ILE A 18 4.19 -24.17 -4.36
N ASP A 19 4.97 -25.24 -4.49
CA ASP A 19 5.05 -26.32 -3.50
C ASP A 19 6.05 -25.97 -2.38
N PRO A 20 5.60 -25.83 -1.10
CA PRO A 20 6.48 -25.58 0.04
C PRO A 20 7.52 -26.68 0.32
N LEU A 21 7.37 -27.88 -0.27
CA LEU A 21 8.37 -28.94 -0.17
C LEU A 21 9.50 -28.80 -1.20
N VAL A 22 9.27 -28.02 -2.25
CA VAL A 22 10.24 -27.72 -3.31
C VAL A 22 10.89 -26.36 -3.08
N HIS A 23 10.10 -25.37 -2.66
CA HIS A 23 10.53 -24.00 -2.41
C HIS A 23 10.79 -23.75 -0.92
N ASP A 24 11.87 -23.03 -0.61
CA ASP A 24 12.24 -22.63 0.74
C ASP A 24 11.37 -21.43 1.18
N ILE A 25 10.24 -21.72 1.83
CA ILE A 25 9.33 -20.72 2.36
C ILE A 25 9.68 -20.39 3.81
N ARG A 26 9.96 -19.12 4.08
CA ARG A 26 10.33 -18.63 5.42
C ARG A 26 9.43 -17.47 5.84
N PHE A 27 8.96 -17.52 7.08
CA PHE A 27 8.29 -16.42 7.75
C PHE A 27 9.33 -15.68 8.59
N VAL A 28 9.71 -14.48 8.17
CA VAL A 28 10.67 -13.63 8.85
C VAL A 28 9.89 -12.55 9.58
N GLU A 29 10.08 -12.43 10.89
CA GLU A 29 9.36 -11.43 11.71
C GLU A 29 9.66 -10.03 11.20
N ASP A 30 8.60 -9.29 10.89
CA ASP A 30 8.67 -7.88 10.51
C ASP A 30 7.36 -7.17 10.90
N ASP A 31 7.51 -6.00 11.52
CA ASP A 31 6.39 -5.17 11.91
C ASP A 31 6.07 -4.19 10.79
N TRP A 32 4.79 -4.03 10.47
CA TRP A 32 4.36 -3.10 9.44
C TRP A 32 3.87 -1.79 10.05
N GLU A 33 4.31 -0.67 9.48
CA GLU A 33 3.82 0.66 9.82
C GLU A 33 3.53 1.48 8.55
N SER A 34 2.37 2.13 8.54
CA SER A 34 2.07 3.23 7.62
C SER A 34 1.79 4.50 8.42
N PRO A 35 2.82 5.34 8.61
CA PRO A 35 2.71 6.57 9.39
C PRO A 35 1.65 7.54 8.84
N THR A 36 1.45 7.58 7.52
CA THR A 36 0.46 8.43 6.84
C THR A 36 -0.98 7.95 7.05
N LEU A 37 -1.20 6.67 7.36
CA LEU A 37 -2.51 6.13 7.69
C LEU A 37 -2.73 6.02 9.21
N GLY A 38 -1.72 6.28 10.03
CA GLY A 38 -1.76 6.00 11.47
C GLY A 38 -2.07 4.52 11.73
N ALA A 39 -1.56 3.64 10.88
CA ALA A 39 -1.83 2.22 10.90
C ALA A 39 -0.54 1.45 11.19
N TRP A 40 -0.63 0.44 12.04
CA TRP A 40 0.48 -0.45 12.33
C TRP A 40 -0.01 -1.83 12.77
N GLY A 41 0.84 -2.83 12.59
CA GLY A 41 0.54 -4.20 12.98
C GLY A 41 1.78 -5.07 13.08
N LEU A 42 1.64 -6.18 13.79
CA LEU A 42 2.67 -7.20 13.90
C LEU A 42 2.55 -8.17 12.74
N GLY A 43 3.64 -8.78 12.28
CA GLY A 43 3.54 -9.71 11.18
C GLY A 43 4.82 -10.40 10.76
N TRP A 44 4.83 -10.79 9.50
CA TRP A 44 5.93 -11.49 8.86
C TRP A 44 6.07 -11.03 7.42
N GLU A 45 7.30 -10.82 6.99
CA GLU A 45 7.65 -10.98 5.57
C GLU A 45 7.73 -12.47 5.25
N VAL A 46 7.09 -12.89 4.16
CA VAL A 46 7.21 -14.26 3.66
C VAL A 46 8.18 -14.27 2.49
N TRP A 47 9.28 -14.99 2.66
CA TRP A 47 10.32 -15.18 1.66
C TRP A 47 10.17 -16.55 1.00
N CYS A 48 10.26 -16.59 -0.32
CA CYS A 48 10.28 -17.80 -1.14
C CYS A 48 11.60 -17.80 -1.92
N ASP A 49 12.46 -18.80 -1.72
CA ASP A 49 13.77 -18.94 -2.40
C ASP A 49 14.61 -17.66 -2.42
N GLY A 50 14.60 -16.91 -1.32
CA GLY A 50 15.40 -15.69 -1.17
C GLY A 50 14.80 -14.41 -1.76
N MET A 51 13.52 -14.42 -2.16
CA MET A 51 12.77 -13.20 -2.48
C MET A 51 11.52 -13.09 -1.61
N GLU A 52 11.28 -11.91 -1.06
CA GLU A 52 10.05 -11.59 -0.34
C GLU A 52 8.86 -11.62 -1.32
N VAL A 53 7.85 -12.44 -1.06
CA VAL A 53 6.68 -12.65 -1.95
C VAL A 53 5.35 -12.25 -1.33
N THR A 54 5.26 -12.12 -0.01
CA THR A 54 4.03 -11.74 0.69
C THR A 54 4.33 -11.01 1.99
N GLN A 55 3.54 -9.99 2.34
CA GLN A 55 3.49 -9.43 3.69
C GLN A 55 2.27 -9.99 4.45
N PHE A 56 2.50 -10.49 5.66
CA PHE A 56 1.48 -10.73 6.66
C PHE A 56 1.40 -9.55 7.61
N THR A 57 0.21 -9.09 7.95
CA THR A 57 0.05 -8.06 8.99
C THR A 57 -1.21 -8.30 9.82
N TYR A 58 -1.06 -8.25 11.14
CA TYR A 58 -2.16 -8.27 12.11
C TYR A 58 -2.31 -6.86 12.67
N PHE A 59 -3.21 -6.08 12.06
CA PHE A 59 -3.41 -4.68 12.42
C PHE A 59 -3.82 -4.54 13.87
N GLN A 60 -2.99 -3.83 14.62
CA GLN A 60 -3.29 -3.42 15.99
C GLN A 60 -4.03 -2.08 15.97
N GLN A 61 -3.65 -1.18 15.06
CA GLN A 61 -4.32 0.10 14.87
C GLN A 61 -4.53 0.45 13.39
N MET A 62 -5.58 1.22 13.14
CA MET A 62 -5.91 1.83 11.85
C MET A 62 -6.44 3.25 12.11
N GLY A 63 -5.91 4.27 11.44
CA GLY A 63 -6.30 5.66 11.70
C GLY A 63 -5.99 6.14 13.12
N GLY A 64 -5.09 5.47 13.85
CA GLY A 64 -4.80 5.72 15.26
C GLY A 64 -5.85 5.17 16.24
N PHE A 65 -6.74 4.29 15.78
CA PHE A 65 -7.76 3.61 16.59
C PHE A 65 -7.49 2.11 16.65
N ASP A 66 -7.80 1.48 17.79
CA ASP A 66 -7.56 0.06 18.00
C ASP A 66 -8.48 -0.82 17.13
N CYS A 67 -7.90 -1.79 16.44
CA CYS A 67 -8.64 -2.75 15.64
C CYS A 67 -9.31 -3.81 16.55
N LYS A 68 -10.64 -3.79 16.63
CA LYS A 68 -11.44 -4.74 17.43
C LYS A 68 -12.53 -5.39 16.54
N PRO A 69 -12.36 -6.64 16.09
CA PRO A 69 -11.22 -7.53 16.31
C PRO A 69 -9.98 -7.16 15.49
N VAL A 70 -8.83 -7.71 15.86
CA VAL A 70 -7.60 -7.64 15.06
C VAL A 70 -7.86 -8.18 13.65
N ALA A 71 -7.61 -7.34 12.65
CA ALA A 71 -7.73 -7.67 11.24
C ALA A 71 -6.42 -8.30 10.75
N GLY A 72 -6.52 -9.41 10.03
CA GLY A 72 -5.37 -10.02 9.35
C GLY A 72 -5.36 -9.59 7.89
N GLU A 73 -4.25 -9.07 7.43
CA GLU A 73 -3.97 -8.69 6.04
C GLU A 73 -2.93 -9.65 5.44
N LEU A 74 -3.17 -10.02 4.18
CA LEU A 74 -2.25 -10.76 3.33
C LEU A 74 -2.04 -9.95 2.05
N THR A 75 -0.81 -9.53 1.81
CA THR A 75 -0.45 -8.72 0.65
C THR A 75 0.54 -9.47 -0.23
N TYR A 76 0.06 -10.02 -1.35
CA TYR A 76 0.85 -10.83 -2.28
C TYR A 76 1.58 -9.95 -3.30
N GLY A 77 2.88 -10.18 -3.47
CA GLY A 77 3.67 -9.65 -4.58
C GLY A 77 3.42 -10.49 -5.84
N LEU A 78 2.35 -10.17 -6.57
CA LEU A 78 1.89 -10.96 -7.72
C LEU A 78 2.96 -11.14 -8.80
N GLU A 79 3.70 -10.08 -9.15
CA GLU A 79 4.76 -10.14 -10.13
C GLU A 79 5.90 -11.07 -9.70
N ARG A 80 6.29 -11.02 -8.43
CA ARG A 80 7.34 -11.88 -7.87
C ARG A 80 6.91 -13.34 -7.87
N LEU A 81 5.68 -13.64 -7.43
CA LEU A 81 5.12 -14.98 -7.46
C LEU A 81 5.02 -15.52 -8.90
N ALA A 82 4.55 -14.69 -9.84
CA ALA A 82 4.47 -15.05 -11.25
C ALA A 82 5.85 -15.33 -11.85
N MET A 83 6.89 -14.59 -11.45
CA MET A 83 8.27 -14.83 -11.89
C MET A 83 8.76 -16.21 -11.48
N TYR A 84 8.46 -16.64 -10.25
CA TYR A 84 8.76 -18.00 -9.79
C TYR A 84 8.02 -19.07 -10.60
N ILE A 85 6.70 -18.91 -10.75
CA ILE A 85 5.85 -19.88 -11.44
C ILE A 85 6.26 -20.02 -12.92
N GLN A 86 6.61 -18.91 -13.58
CA GLN A 86 7.00 -18.92 -14.99
C GLN A 86 8.49 -19.14 -15.23
N GLY A 87 9.32 -19.14 -14.17
CA GLY A 87 10.77 -19.34 -14.26
C GLY A 87 11.50 -18.25 -15.04
N VAL A 88 11.16 -16.98 -14.80
CA VAL A 88 11.79 -15.82 -15.45
C VAL A 88 12.47 -14.88 -14.46
N ASP A 89 13.62 -14.33 -14.83
CA ASP A 89 14.43 -13.46 -13.95
C ASP A 89 14.03 -11.98 -14.00
N SER A 90 13.18 -11.59 -14.97
CA SER A 90 12.74 -10.22 -15.19
C SER A 90 11.21 -10.16 -15.24
N VAL A 91 10.64 -9.21 -14.49
CA VAL A 91 9.19 -8.95 -14.51
C VAL A 91 8.69 -8.66 -15.92
N TYR A 92 9.50 -8.02 -16.77
CA TYR A 92 9.08 -7.65 -18.13
C TYR A 92 8.98 -8.85 -19.08
N ASP A 93 9.61 -9.98 -18.74
CA ASP A 93 9.58 -11.21 -19.52
C ASP A 93 8.40 -12.13 -19.13
N LEU A 94 7.64 -11.76 -18.09
CA LEU A 94 6.43 -12.47 -17.69
C LEU A 94 5.43 -12.52 -18.84
N LYS A 95 4.86 -13.69 -19.10
CA LYS A 95 3.69 -13.83 -19.96
C LYS A 95 2.50 -13.24 -19.23
N PHE A 96 1.93 -12.18 -19.79
CA PHE A 96 0.71 -11.54 -19.30
C PHE A 96 -0.53 -12.35 -19.67
N ASN A 97 -0.48 -13.08 -20.79
CA ASN A 97 -1.54 -13.99 -21.23
C ASN A 97 -0.99 -15.12 -22.14
N ASP A 98 -1.87 -16.06 -22.49
CA ASP A 98 -1.53 -17.20 -23.37
C ASP A 98 -1.38 -16.82 -24.85
N ALA A 99 -1.73 -15.58 -25.24
CA ALA A 99 -1.61 -15.08 -26.61
C ALA A 99 -0.21 -14.53 -26.94
N GLY A 100 0.73 -14.60 -26.00
CA GLY A 100 2.12 -14.16 -26.18
C GLY A 100 2.37 -12.68 -25.84
N VAL A 101 1.41 -11.99 -25.21
CA VAL A 101 1.64 -10.65 -24.66
C VAL A 101 2.49 -10.78 -23.40
N THR A 102 3.59 -10.01 -23.33
CA THR A 102 4.43 -9.93 -22.14
C THR A 102 4.01 -8.80 -21.22
N TYR A 103 4.41 -8.85 -19.94
CA TYR A 103 4.23 -7.74 -19.01
C TYR A 103 4.99 -6.49 -19.50
N GLY A 104 6.13 -6.68 -20.17
CA GLY A 104 6.87 -5.62 -20.85
C GLY A 104 6.05 -4.90 -21.92
N ASP A 105 5.29 -5.63 -22.74
CA ASP A 105 4.43 -5.04 -23.77
C ASP A 105 3.35 -4.14 -23.17
N VAL A 106 2.88 -4.46 -21.96
CA VAL A 106 1.83 -3.70 -21.26
C VAL A 106 2.40 -2.52 -20.46
N PHE A 107 3.47 -2.75 -19.68
CA PHE A 107 3.90 -1.82 -18.64
C PHE A 107 5.27 -1.17 -18.83
N LEU A 108 6.16 -1.68 -19.69
CA LEU A 108 7.51 -1.10 -19.81
C LEU A 108 7.48 0.36 -20.28
N ALA A 109 6.55 0.69 -21.19
CA ALA A 109 6.35 2.07 -21.63
C ALA A 109 5.78 2.95 -20.50
N ASN A 110 4.87 2.40 -19.68
CA ASN A 110 4.32 3.08 -18.51
C ASN A 110 5.43 3.38 -17.49
N GLU A 111 6.23 2.39 -17.11
CA GLU A 111 7.32 2.54 -16.13
C GLU A 111 8.33 3.61 -16.54
N ARG A 112 8.74 3.61 -17.82
CA ARG A 112 9.65 4.63 -18.36
C ARG A 112 9.05 6.04 -18.31
N GLN A 113 7.79 6.19 -18.72
CA GLN A 113 7.14 7.50 -18.79
C GLN A 113 6.77 8.03 -17.41
N MET A 114 6.23 7.18 -16.53
CA MET A 114 5.88 7.53 -15.17
C MET A 114 7.13 7.84 -14.35
N SER A 115 8.22 7.08 -14.49
CA SER A 115 9.50 7.42 -13.84
C SER A 115 10.00 8.79 -14.28
N LYS A 116 10.04 9.05 -15.60
CA LYS A 116 10.44 10.36 -16.11
C LYS A 116 9.54 11.48 -15.58
N TRP A 117 8.23 11.27 -15.55
CA TRP A 117 7.30 12.26 -15.03
C TRP A 117 7.50 12.51 -13.52
N ASN A 118 7.53 11.45 -12.72
CA ASN A 118 7.69 11.49 -11.27
C ASN A 118 9.00 12.13 -10.83
N PHE A 119 10.11 11.86 -11.54
CA PHE A 119 11.44 12.30 -11.13
C PHE A 119 11.92 13.57 -11.82
N GLU A 120 11.42 13.92 -13.01
CA GLU A 120 11.99 15.01 -13.81
C GLU A 120 10.95 16.08 -14.22
N ILE A 121 9.72 15.69 -14.58
CA ILE A 121 8.79 16.59 -15.28
C ILE A 121 7.74 17.22 -14.34
N ALA A 122 7.26 16.48 -13.33
CA ALA A 122 6.12 16.91 -12.53
C ALA A 122 6.37 18.30 -11.92
N ASP A 123 5.41 19.20 -12.17
CA ASP A 123 5.45 20.60 -11.77
C ASP A 123 5.22 20.71 -10.26
N THR A 124 6.28 21.07 -9.55
CA THR A 124 6.34 21.04 -8.09
C THR A 124 5.44 22.10 -7.47
N ASP A 125 5.26 23.24 -8.11
CA ASP A 125 4.38 24.30 -7.62
C ASP A 125 2.91 23.90 -7.73
N LYS A 126 2.54 23.16 -8.80
CA LYS A 126 1.21 22.56 -8.92
C LYS A 126 0.98 21.50 -7.86
N LEU A 127 1.94 20.60 -7.66
CA LEU A 127 1.83 19.54 -6.65
C LEU A 127 1.65 20.11 -5.23
N LEU A 128 2.40 21.16 -4.86
CA LEU A 128 2.24 21.84 -3.58
C LEU A 128 0.84 22.44 -3.41
N ARG A 129 0.29 23.07 -4.46
CA ARG A 129 -1.09 23.58 -4.44
C ARG A 129 -2.11 22.46 -4.33
N TRP A 130 -2.00 21.41 -5.13
CA TRP A 130 -2.94 20.27 -5.09
C TRP A 130 -2.92 19.55 -3.74
N PHE A 131 -1.77 19.45 -3.09
CA PHE A 131 -1.71 18.90 -1.73
C PHE A 131 -2.56 19.73 -0.76
N LYS A 132 -2.40 21.05 -0.80
CA LYS A 132 -3.18 21.98 0.02
C LYS A 132 -4.68 21.92 -0.31
N ASP A 133 -5.03 21.90 -1.59
CA ASP A 133 -6.42 21.83 -2.04
C ASP A 133 -7.08 20.52 -1.59
N ALA A 134 -6.36 19.39 -1.67
CA ALA A 134 -6.86 18.09 -1.18
C ALA A 134 -7.06 18.09 0.34
N GLU A 135 -6.16 18.71 1.11
CA GLU A 135 -6.36 18.88 2.56
C GLU A 135 -7.59 19.72 2.89
N GLU A 136 -7.79 20.84 2.19
CA GLU A 136 -8.93 21.73 2.40
C GLU A 136 -10.25 21.02 2.06
N GLU A 137 -10.29 20.29 0.94
CA GLU A 137 -11.45 19.51 0.51
C GLU A 137 -11.75 18.34 1.46
N CYS A 138 -10.72 17.69 1.99
CA CYS A 138 -10.86 16.68 3.03
C CYS A 138 -11.56 17.26 4.26
N LYS A 139 -11.08 18.41 4.75
CA LYS A 139 -11.65 19.08 5.94
C LYS A 139 -13.08 19.54 5.70
N ALA A 140 -13.38 20.06 4.51
CA ALA A 140 -14.74 20.44 4.13
C ALA A 140 -15.68 19.22 4.12
N SER A 141 -15.21 18.10 3.57
CA SER A 141 -15.94 16.82 3.55
C SER A 141 -16.21 16.28 4.97
N LEU A 142 -15.23 16.38 5.87
CA LEU A 142 -15.42 16.01 7.29
C LEU A 142 -16.46 16.90 7.99
N ALA A 143 -16.43 18.20 7.72
CA ALA A 143 -17.40 19.16 8.29
C ALA A 143 -18.83 18.96 7.74
N ALA A 144 -18.97 18.31 6.58
CA ALA A 144 -20.24 17.97 5.97
C ALA A 144 -20.69 16.52 6.24
N ASP A 145 -20.05 15.84 7.20
CA ASP A 145 -20.35 14.46 7.61
C ASP A 145 -20.33 13.43 6.45
N VAL A 146 -19.43 13.63 5.47
CA VAL A 146 -19.20 12.70 4.34
C VAL A 146 -17.80 12.05 4.41
N PRO A 147 -17.54 11.17 5.38
CA PRO A 147 -16.20 10.64 5.68
C PRO A 147 -15.56 9.84 4.55
N LEU A 148 -16.34 9.19 3.69
CA LEU A 148 -15.80 8.48 2.53
C LEU A 148 -15.20 9.45 1.51
N ALA A 149 -15.87 10.59 1.26
CA ALA A 149 -15.34 11.63 0.39
C ALA A 149 -14.10 12.28 1.02
N ALA A 150 -14.09 12.46 2.34
CA ALA A 150 -12.90 12.93 3.05
C ALA A 150 -11.71 11.97 2.87
N TYR A 151 -11.95 10.67 3.00
CA TYR A 151 -10.90 9.66 2.84
C TYR A 151 -10.31 9.64 1.43
N ASP A 152 -11.13 9.77 0.38
CA ASP A 152 -10.63 9.91 -0.99
C ASP A 152 -9.67 11.10 -1.15
N GLN A 153 -9.93 12.21 -0.46
CA GLN A 153 -9.02 13.36 -0.46
C GLN A 153 -7.75 13.10 0.35
N ALA A 154 -7.84 12.36 1.47
CA ALA A 154 -6.67 11.93 2.22
C ALA A 154 -5.73 11.05 1.38
N ILE A 155 -6.28 10.11 0.61
CA ILE A 155 -5.52 9.27 -0.33
C ILE A 155 -4.87 10.10 -1.44
N LYS A 156 -5.59 11.07 -2.01
CA LYS A 156 -5.01 12.01 -2.98
C LYS A 156 -3.85 12.81 -2.39
N ALA A 157 -4.01 13.34 -1.17
CA ALA A 157 -2.95 14.07 -0.48
C ALA A 157 -1.71 13.17 -0.25
N SER A 158 -1.92 11.92 0.16
CA SER A 158 -0.85 10.91 0.30
C SER A 158 -0.10 10.67 -1.01
N HIS A 159 -0.82 10.48 -2.11
CA HIS A 159 -0.22 10.30 -3.43
C HIS A 159 0.57 11.53 -3.90
N ILE A 160 -0.01 12.73 -3.77
CA ILE A 160 0.66 13.99 -4.14
C ILE A 160 1.92 14.20 -3.29
N PHE A 161 1.89 13.84 -2.01
CA PHE A 161 3.06 13.84 -1.16
C PHE A 161 4.17 12.92 -1.70
N ASN A 162 3.84 11.69 -2.11
CA ASN A 162 4.82 10.79 -2.72
C ASN A 162 5.45 11.39 -3.99
N LEU A 163 4.67 12.10 -4.81
CA LEU A 163 5.20 12.80 -5.99
C LEU A 163 6.14 13.94 -5.62
N LEU A 164 5.80 14.74 -4.60
CA LEU A 164 6.67 15.79 -4.08
C LEU A 164 7.98 15.22 -3.51
N GLN A 165 7.92 14.05 -2.86
CA GLN A 165 9.11 13.34 -2.40
C GLN A 165 9.96 12.83 -3.57
N ALA A 166 9.36 12.21 -4.58
CA ALA A 166 10.07 11.73 -5.77
C ALA A 166 10.76 12.88 -6.52
N ARG A 167 10.14 14.06 -6.59
CA ARG A 167 10.74 15.28 -7.15
C ARG A 167 11.85 15.90 -6.30
N GLY A 168 12.10 15.39 -5.09
CA GLY A 168 13.15 15.87 -4.19
C GLY A 168 12.87 17.25 -3.58
N VAL A 169 11.61 17.69 -3.56
CA VAL A 169 11.22 19.03 -3.07
C VAL A 169 11.08 19.05 -1.54
N ILE A 170 10.67 17.92 -0.95
CA ILE A 170 10.45 17.81 0.48
C ILE A 170 11.77 17.49 1.18
N SER A 171 12.24 18.39 2.03
CA SER A 171 13.41 18.13 2.88
C SER A 171 13.13 17.03 3.92
N VAL A 172 14.20 16.45 4.48
CA VAL A 172 14.08 15.45 5.56
C VAL A 172 13.32 16.01 6.76
N GLN A 173 13.53 17.30 7.06
CA GLN A 173 12.86 18.02 8.15
C GLN A 173 11.37 18.22 7.88
N GLU A 174 10.99 18.55 6.64
CA GLU A 174 9.60 18.76 6.26
C GLU A 174 8.82 17.44 6.11
N ARG A 175 9.51 16.34 5.79
CA ARG A 175 8.89 15.02 5.58
C ARG A 175 8.00 14.62 6.76
N ALA A 176 8.47 14.77 7.99
CA ALA A 176 7.70 14.44 9.19
C ALA A 176 6.42 15.29 9.31
N SER A 177 6.46 16.56 8.91
CA SER A 177 5.31 17.45 8.90
C SER A 177 4.26 17.02 7.87
N TYR A 178 4.66 16.69 6.65
CA TYR A 178 3.74 16.19 5.63
C TYR A 178 3.11 14.84 6.02
N ILE A 179 3.91 13.92 6.57
CA ILE A 179 3.38 12.65 7.10
C ILE A 179 2.33 12.90 8.18
N GLY A 180 2.62 13.80 9.13
CA GLY A 180 1.66 14.18 10.17
C GLY A 180 0.36 14.74 9.61
N ARG A 181 0.45 15.62 8.61
CA ARG A 181 -0.72 16.20 7.95
C ARG A 181 -1.59 15.15 7.26
N VAL A 182 -1.00 14.25 6.47
CA VAL A 182 -1.75 13.17 5.80
C VAL A 182 -2.38 12.23 6.83
N ARG A 183 -1.65 11.92 7.91
CA ARG A 183 -2.16 11.12 9.03
C ARG A 183 -3.38 11.76 9.70
N ASP A 184 -3.36 13.07 9.92
CA ASP A 184 -4.48 13.78 10.52
C ASP A 184 -5.74 13.73 9.63
N LEU A 185 -5.57 13.78 8.30
CA LEU A 185 -6.68 13.58 7.36
C LEU A 185 -7.27 12.17 7.42
N ALA A 186 -6.39 11.15 7.39
CA ALA A 186 -6.80 9.74 7.45
C ALA A 186 -7.50 9.44 8.78
N LYS A 187 -6.90 9.86 9.90
CA LYS A 187 -7.48 9.74 11.24
C LYS A 187 -8.84 10.44 11.34
N GLY A 188 -8.94 11.68 10.87
CA GLY A 188 -10.22 12.42 10.88
C GLY A 188 -11.31 11.71 10.07
N SER A 189 -10.93 11.07 8.96
CA SER A 189 -11.85 10.26 8.15
C SER A 189 -12.33 9.00 8.89
N CYS A 190 -11.43 8.30 9.58
CA CYS A 190 -11.79 7.17 10.44
C CYS A 190 -12.70 7.60 11.60
N GLU A 191 -12.35 8.68 12.30
CA GLU A 191 -13.12 9.22 13.42
C GLU A 191 -14.55 9.57 13.00
N LYS A 192 -14.67 10.33 11.90
CA LYS A 192 -15.98 10.74 11.37
C LYS A 192 -16.78 9.55 10.86
N TRP A 193 -16.13 8.55 10.24
CA TRP A 193 -16.80 7.30 9.86
C TRP A 193 -17.41 6.59 11.07
N MET A 194 -16.65 6.47 12.15
CA MET A 194 -17.14 5.85 13.38
C MET A 194 -18.30 6.63 14.00
N GLU A 195 -18.20 7.96 14.06
CA GLU A 195 -19.28 8.82 14.57
C GLU A 195 -20.59 8.64 13.79
N VAL A 196 -20.54 8.74 12.46
CA VAL A 196 -21.73 8.65 11.59
C VAL A 196 -22.36 7.25 11.61
N ASN A 197 -21.56 6.20 11.84
CA ASN A 197 -22.01 4.81 11.87
C ASN A 197 -22.22 4.24 13.28
N GLY A 198 -22.06 5.05 14.33
CA GLY A 198 -22.28 4.64 15.72
C GLY A 198 -21.27 3.62 16.25
N TRP A 199 -20.02 3.68 15.80
CA TRP A 199 -18.94 2.84 16.30
C TRP A 199 -18.22 3.54 17.45
N ALA A 200 -17.94 2.81 18.53
CA ALA A 200 -17.14 3.31 19.64
C ALA A 200 -15.66 2.98 19.41
N ALA A 201 -14.79 3.98 19.58
CA ALA A 201 -13.34 3.82 19.60
C ALA A 201 -12.87 3.02 20.83
#